data_AF-A0A8F7Q918-F1
#
_entry.id   AF-A0A8F7Q918-F1
#
_cell.length_a   1.000
_cell.length_b   1.000
_cell.length_c   1.000
_cell.angle_alpha   90.00
_cell.angle_beta   90.00
_cell.angle_gamma   90.00
#
_symmetry.space_group_name_H-M   'P 1'
#
loop_
_entity.id
_entity.type
_entity.pdbx_description
1 polymer ?
#
loop_
_entity_poly.entity_id
_entity_poly.type
_entity_poly.pdbx_seq_one_letter_code
_entity_poly.pdbx_strand_id
1 'polypeptide(L)' 'DLKRLGRFENYRGFLFGSLSETVPELSDYLGETRVIIDQMVDQAPLGLEVLRGSSSYVYDGNW' A
#
# COMPACT_ATOMS: atom_id res chain seq x y z
N ASP A 1 -1.79 26.08 3.70
CA ASP A 1 -0.82 24.98 3.91
C ASP A 1 -1.56 23.65 3.90
N LEU A 2 -0.94 22.58 3.39
CA LEU A 2 -1.57 21.24 3.36
C LEU A 2 -1.18 20.43 4.61
N LYS A 3 -2.14 19.72 5.19
CA LYS A 3 -1.89 18.86 6.36
C LYS A 3 -1.13 17.61 5.92
N ARG A 4 -0.01 17.32 6.58
CA ARG A 4 0.76 16.08 6.35
C ARG A 4 0.04 14.88 6.94
N LEU A 5 0.26 13.71 6.33
CA LEU A 5 -0.09 12.43 6.94
C LEU A 5 0.72 12.23 8.22
N GLY A 6 0.17 11.49 9.19
CA GLY A 6 0.89 11.14 10.41
C GLY A 6 2.09 10.23 10.10
N ARG A 7 1.92 9.29 9.17
CA ARG A 7 3.00 8.44 8.67
C ARG A 7 2.76 8.07 7.21
N PHE A 8 3.83 7.99 6.43
CA PHE A 8 3.78 7.61 5.03
C PHE A 8 5.02 6.79 4.68
N GLU A 9 4.80 5.56 4.22
CA GLU A 9 5.85 4.57 4.00
C GLU A 9 5.63 3.82 2.68
N ASN A 10 6.72 3.32 2.11
CA ASN A 10 6.74 2.54 0.87
C ASN A 10 7.20 1.12 1.19
N TYR A 11 6.43 0.11 0.76
CA TYR A 11 6.86 -1.28 0.73
C TYR A 11 6.77 -1.82 -0.69
N ARG A 12 7.94 -2.07 -1.32
CA ARG A 12 8.05 -2.68 -2.67
C ARG A 12 7.22 -1.99 -3.77
N GLY A 13 7.08 -0.66 -3.69
CA GLY A 13 6.30 0.14 -4.65
C GLY A 13 4.84 0.37 -4.24
N PHE A 14 4.34 -0.31 -3.20
CA PHE A 14 3.06 -0.02 -2.59
C PHE A 14 3.22 1.09 -1.55
N LEU A 15 2.41 2.15 -1.70
CA LEU A 15 2.47 3.34 -0.84
C LEU A 15 1.35 3.29 0.20
N PHE A 16 1.72 3.38 1.48
CA PHE A 16 0.78 3.33 2.60
C PHE A 16 0.82 4.63 3.39
N GLY A 17 -0.35 5.09 3.82
CA GLY A 17 -0.50 6.29 4.63
C GLY A 17 -1.34 6.02 5.88
N SER A 18 -0.86 6.49 7.03
CA SER A 18 -1.61 6.51 8.28
C SER A 18 -1.99 7.95 8.64
N LEU A 19 -3.21 8.14 9.10
CA LEU A 19 -3.67 9.41 9.68
C LEU A 19 -3.16 9.60 11.12
N SER A 20 -2.71 8.53 11.78
CA SER A 20 -2.10 8.56 13.10
C SER A 20 -0.58 8.45 13.02
N GLU A 21 0.11 9.22 13.87
CA GLU A 21 1.57 9.13 14.06
C GLU A 21 1.96 7.96 14.99
N THR A 22 1.04 7.53 15.85
CA THR A 22 1.26 6.48 16.86
C THR A 22 0.90 5.09 16.33
N VAL A 23 1.59 4.66 15.27
CA VAL A 23 1.44 3.34 14.66
C VAL A 23 2.81 2.64 14.58
N PRO A 24 2.84 1.29 14.54
CA PRO A 24 4.08 0.57 14.31
C PRO A 24 4.67 0.87 12.92
N GLU A 25 5.92 0.47 12.69
CA GLU A 25 6.56 0.51 11.38
C GLU A 25 5.74 -0.32 10.37
N LEU A 26 5.73 0.09 9.08
CA LEU A 26 4.92 -0.58 8.07
C LEU A 26 5.26 -2.07 7.94
N SER A 27 6.54 -2.45 8.08
CA SER A 27 6.97 -3.85 8.02
C SER A 27 6.37 -4.72 9.13
N ASP A 28 6.20 -4.14 10.31
CA ASP A 28 5.66 -4.82 11.49
C ASP A 28 4.14 -4.91 11.40
N TYR A 29 3.50 -3.83 10.92
CA TYR A 29 2.06 -3.83 10.62
C TYR A 29 1.69 -4.87 9.56
N LEU A 30 2.47 -4.97 8.47
CA LEU A 30 2.23 -5.94 7.40
C LEU A 30 2.49 -7.38 7.84
N GLY A 31 3.41 -7.61 8.80
CA GLY A 31 3.73 -8.95 9.29
C GLY A 31 3.99 -9.95 8.15
N GLU A 32 3.29 -11.08 8.17
CA GLU A 32 3.40 -12.15 7.16
C GLU A 32 2.83 -11.78 5.80
N THR A 33 1.97 -10.74 5.68
CA THR A 33 1.47 -10.28 4.38
C THR A 33 2.60 -9.82 3.46
N ARG A 34 3.75 -9.42 4.02
CA ARG A 34 4.96 -9.12 3.26
C ARG A 34 5.36 -10.26 2.32
N VAL A 35 5.24 -11.52 2.75
CA VAL A 35 5.59 -12.69 1.94
C VAL A 35 4.75 -12.73 0.65
N ILE A 36 3.48 -12.37 0.73
CA ILE A 36 2.59 -12.36 -0.43
C ILE A 36 2.92 -11.19 -1.36
N ILE A 37 3.20 -10.01 -0.81
CA ILE A 37 3.62 -8.85 -1.61
C ILE A 37 4.94 -9.14 -2.33
N ASP A 38 5.92 -9.72 -1.63
CA ASP A 38 7.22 -10.08 -2.20
C ASP A 38 7.04 -11.09 -3.34
N GLN A 39 6.22 -12.13 -3.12
CA GLN A 39 5.89 -13.12 -4.17
C GLN A 39 5.24 -12.47 -5.41
N MET A 40 4.38 -11.46 -5.23
CA MET A 40 3.76 -10.75 -6.35
C MET A 40 4.77 -9.87 -7.11
N VAL A 41 5.63 -9.17 -6.38
CA VAL A 41 6.61 -8.23 -6.97
C VAL A 41 7.75 -8.97 -7.66
N ASP A 42 8.18 -10.09 -7.11
CA ASP A 42 9.37 -10.83 -7.57
C ASP A 42 9.12 -11.68 -8.82
N GLN A 43 7.91 -11.65 -9.38
CA GLN A 43 7.59 -12.33 -10.64
C GLN A 43 8.34 -11.73 -11.85
N ALA A 44 8.85 -10.50 -11.74
CA ALA A 44 9.58 -9.82 -12.82
C ALA A 44 10.81 -9.06 -12.29
N PRO A 45 11.93 -9.00 -13.05
CA PRO A 45 13.14 -8.31 -12.62
C PRO A 45 12.97 -6.82 -12.35
N LEU A 46 11.95 -6.20 -12.95
CA LEU A 46 11.67 -4.76 -12.86
C LEU A 46 10.51 -4.45 -11.90
N GLY A 47 9.97 -5.45 -11.21
CA GLY A 47 8.81 -5.28 -10.31
C GLY A 47 7.49 -5.11 -11.06
N LEU A 48 6.54 -4.43 -10.41
CA LEU A 48 5.18 -4.21 -10.92
C LEU A 48 4.98 -2.77 -11.37
N GLU A 49 4.25 -2.59 -12.47
CA GLU A 49 3.79 -1.29 -12.95
C GLU A 49 2.27 -1.25 -12.97
N VAL A 50 1.68 -0.21 -12.38
CA VAL A 50 0.26 0.08 -12.53
C VAL A 50 0.05 0.77 -13.87
N LEU A 51 -0.56 0.06 -14.82
CA LEU A 51 -0.92 0.62 -16.11
C LEU A 51 -1.96 1.74 -15.95
N ARG A 52 -1.91 2.71 -16.85
CA ARG A 52 -2.87 3.81 -16.84
C ARG A 52 -4.28 3.29 -17.13
N GLY A 53 -5.23 3.73 -16.33
CA GLY A 53 -6.63 3.36 -16.41
C GLY A 53 -7.11 2.76 -15.11
N SER A 54 -8.21 3.30 -14.58
CA SER A 54 -8.87 2.77 -13.39
C SER A 54 -10.37 2.82 -13.62
N SER A 55 -11.08 1.78 -13.20
CA SER A 55 -12.53 1.78 -13.19
C SER A 55 -13.02 2.01 -11.76
N SER A 56 -14.03 2.86 -11.61
CA SER A 56 -14.65 3.15 -10.31
C SER A 56 -16.15 2.91 -10.41
N TYR A 57 -16.68 2.18 -9.44
CA TYR A 57 -18.09 1.83 -9.37
C TYR A 57 -18.59 2.06 -7.94
N VAL A 58 -19.89 2.29 -7.83
CA VAL A 58 -20.58 2.40 -6.54
C VAL A 58 -21.31 1.09 -6.30
N TYR A 59 -21.15 0.54 -5.11
CA TYR A 59 -21.84 -0.65 -4.64
C TYR A 59 -22.56 -0.34 -3.34
N ASP A 60 -23.81 -0.78 -3.21
CA ASP A 60 -24.61 -0.57 -1.99
C ASP A 60 -24.36 -1.72 -1.01
N GLY A 61 -23.25 -1.61 -0.27
CA GLY A 61 -22.83 -2.58 0.73
C GLY A 61 -21.72 -2.03 1.62
N ASN A 62 -21.44 -2.73 2.72
CA ASN A 62 -20.25 -2.47 3.52
C ASN A 62 -18.99 -2.98 2.79
N TRP A 63 -17.86 -2.31 3.04
CA TRP A 63 -16.57 -2.63 2.43
C TRP A 63 -15.94 -3.90 3.00
#